data_AF-A0A0D3DR63-F1
#
_entry.id   AF-A0A0D3DR63-F1
#
_cell.length_a   1.000
_cell.length_b   1.000
_cell.length_c   1.000
_cell.angle_alpha   90.00
_cell.angle_beta   90.00
_cell.angle_gamma   90.00
#
_symmetry.space_group_name_H-M   'P 1'
#
loop_
_entity.id
_entity.type
_entity.pdbx_description
1 polymer ?
#
loop_
_entity_poly.entity_id
_entity_poly.type
_entity_poly.pdbx_seq_one_letter_code
_entity_poly.pdbx_strand_id
1 'polypeptide(L)'
;MLDIISKILDFSESNELRFIDTYDPRTKTWEELDSGQTLSVHSYTVVRNKVYFLNYNIPGMGVFDPEKNSWSWVSVPRADFRFKLGQWNNKVILFKRGCDYEVLSCDLDKEDADMWRATPIILSGYHATSVLINC
;
A
#
# COMPACT_ATOMS: atom_id res chain seq x y z
N MET A 1 -4.34 -2.73 20.16
CA MET A 1 -4.51 -2.62 18.71
C MET A 1 -3.80 -1.34 18.35
N LEU A 2 -2.59 -1.48 17.82
CA LEU A 2 -1.80 -0.39 17.28
C LEU A 2 -2.44 -0.01 15.95
N ASP A 3 -2.71 1.26 15.72
CA ASP A 3 -3.15 1.72 14.41
C ASP A 3 -1.89 2.05 13.61
N ILE A 4 -1.54 1.24 12.63
CA ILE A 4 -0.41 1.56 11.75
C ILE A 4 -0.82 2.74 10.88
N ILE A 5 -0.56 3.96 11.36
CA ILE A 5 -0.50 5.15 10.51
C ILE A 5 0.91 5.17 9.95
N SER A 6 1.14 4.44 8.87
CA SER A 6 2.44 4.48 8.20
C SER A 6 2.56 5.79 7.44
N LYS A 7 3.39 6.72 7.91
CA LYS A 7 3.83 7.83 7.06
C LYS A 7 5.10 7.38 6.35
N ILE A 8 4.95 6.72 5.20
CA ILE A 8 6.09 6.51 4.31
C ILE A 8 6.32 7.85 3.60
N LEU A 9 7.29 8.61 4.09
CA LEU A 9 7.61 9.94 3.58
C LEU A 9 7.96 9.84 2.09
N ASP A 10 7.18 10.58 1.29
CA ASP A 10 7.34 10.70 -0.16
C ASP A 10 8.48 11.70 -0.46
N PHE A 11 9.34 11.28 -1.41
CA PHE A 11 10.31 12.04 -2.19
C PHE A 11 11.07 13.23 -1.53
N SER A 12 12.31 12.98 -1.10
CA SER A 12 13.42 13.88 -1.41
C SER A 12 14.36 13.14 -2.35
N GLU A 13 14.88 13.82 -3.38
CA GLU A 13 15.74 13.27 -4.46
C GLU A 13 17.06 12.60 -3.98
N SER A 14 17.21 12.32 -2.69
CA SER A 14 18.42 11.78 -2.09
C SER A 14 18.22 10.77 -0.95
N ASN A 15 17.01 10.57 -0.42
CA ASN A 15 16.84 9.75 0.79
C ASN A 15 15.93 8.57 0.53
N GLU A 16 16.57 7.53 0.04
CA GLU A 16 16.20 6.14 0.24
C GLU A 16 15.91 5.88 1.74
N LEU A 17 14.63 5.73 2.12
CA LEU A 17 14.21 5.57 3.52
C LEU A 17 14.04 4.08 3.86
N ARG A 18 14.62 3.68 5.00
CA ARG A 18 14.53 2.32 5.56
C ARG A 18 13.59 2.22 6.77
N PHE A 19 12.99 3.32 7.18
CA PHE A 19 12.23 3.41 8.42
C PHE A 19 10.73 3.56 8.16
N ILE A 20 9.93 2.91 8.99
CA ILE A 20 8.47 3.01 9.00
C ILE A 20 8.06 3.61 10.33
N ASP A 21 7.46 4.78 10.31
CA ASP A 21 6.86 5.38 11.50
C ASP A 21 5.52 4.72 11.79
N THR A 22 5.33 4.29 13.03
CA THR A 22 4.07 3.71 13.54
C THR A 22 3.53 4.58 14.66
N TYR A 23 2.21 4.69 14.77
CA TYR A 23 1.55 5.52 15.78
C TYR A 23 0.70 4.66 16.69
N ASP A 24 0.94 4.69 18.00
CA ASP A 24 0.02 4.08 18.96
C ASP A 24 -0.96 5.15 19.49
N PRO A 25 -2.26 5.10 19.11
CA PRO A 25 -3.24 6.06 19.60
C PRO A 25 -3.53 5.95 21.10
N ARG A 26 -3.22 4.80 21.74
CA ARG A 26 -3.45 4.57 23.17
C ARG A 26 -2.44 5.32 24.02
N THR A 27 -1.18 5.24 23.64
CA THR A 27 -0.07 5.93 24.30
C THR A 27 0.18 7.32 23.71
N LYS A 28 -0.39 7.61 22.52
CA LYS A 28 -0.18 8.82 21.73
C LYS A 28 1.29 9.03 21.34
N THR A 29 1.99 7.94 21.07
CA THR A 29 3.42 7.95 20.73
C THR A 29 3.67 7.54 19.29
N TRP A 30 4.73 8.09 18.71
CA TRP A 30 5.32 7.60 17.47
C TRP A 30 6.49 6.69 17.80
N GLU A 31 6.60 5.59 17.07
CA GLU A 31 7.73 4.66 17.13
C GLU A 31 8.27 4.44 15.72
N GLU A 32 9.59 4.59 15.57
CA GLU A 32 10.29 4.32 14.32
C GLU A 32 10.67 2.85 14.26
N LEU A 33 10.24 2.15 13.21
CA LEU A 33 10.59 0.76 12.96
C LEU A 33 11.62 0.69 11.83
N ASP A 34 12.82 0.21 12.16
CA ASP A 34 13.80 -0.16 11.14
C ASP A 34 13.31 -1.38 10.37
N SER A 35 12.88 -1.11 9.14
CA SER A 35 12.31 -2.12 8.27
C SER A 35 13.40 -2.97 7.58
N GLY A 36 14.68 -2.62 7.73
CA GLY A 36 15.83 -3.37 7.23
C GLY A 36 15.99 -3.37 5.70
N GLN A 37 15.05 -2.76 4.97
CA GLN A 37 15.08 -2.63 3.53
C GLN A 37 14.88 -1.17 3.13
N THR A 38 15.78 -0.69 2.28
CA THR A 38 15.68 0.64 1.70
C THR A 38 14.68 0.62 0.54
N LEU A 39 13.65 1.48 0.62
CA LEU A 39 12.56 1.48 -0.36
C LEU A 39 12.30 2.88 -0.93
N SER A 40 11.91 2.93 -2.20
CA SER A 40 11.44 4.14 -2.88
C SER A 40 9.95 3.99 -3.16
N VAL A 41 9.13 4.29 -2.15
CA VAL A 41 7.69 4.03 -2.16
C VAL A 41 6.94 5.22 -2.76
N HIS A 42 6.04 4.96 -3.72
CA HIS A 42 5.21 6.00 -4.34
C HIS A 42 3.71 5.87 -4.05
N SER A 43 3.32 4.74 -3.45
CA SER A 43 1.97 4.52 -2.99
C SER A 43 1.96 3.44 -1.92
N TYR A 44 1.12 3.61 -0.89
CA TYR A 44 0.91 2.60 0.12
C TYR A 44 -0.54 2.59 0.60
N THR A 45 -0.93 1.50 1.26
CA THR A 45 -2.19 1.38 1.99
C THR A 45 -2.00 0.38 3.14
N VAL A 46 -2.87 0.44 4.15
CA VAL A 46 -2.82 -0.45 5.30
C VAL A 46 -4.09 -1.28 5.30
N VAL A 47 -3.94 -2.61 5.30
CA VAL A 47 -5.07 -3.55 5.31
C VAL A 47 -4.74 -4.68 6.28
N ARG A 48 -5.67 -5.00 7.19
CA ARG A 48 -5.51 -6.09 8.19
C ARG A 48 -4.16 -6.04 8.93
N ASN A 49 -3.77 -4.85 9.43
CA ASN A 49 -2.52 -4.60 10.17
C ASN A 49 -1.22 -4.85 9.36
N LYS A 50 -1.29 -4.86 8.03
CA LYS A 50 -0.14 -4.99 7.13
C LYS A 50 -0.04 -3.79 6.21
N VAL A 51 1.19 -3.40 5.87
CA VAL A 51 1.45 -2.32 4.92
C VAL A 51 1.65 -2.91 3.54
N TYR A 52 0.85 -2.48 2.58
CA TYR A 52 0.98 -2.82 1.17
C TYR A 52 1.50 -1.61 0.43
N PHE A 53 2.52 -1.78 -0.41
CA PHE A 53 3.17 -0.64 -1.06
C PHE A 53 3.63 -0.96 -2.49
N LEU A 54 3.76 0.11 -3.29
CA LEU A 54 4.38 0.08 -4.61
C LEU A 54 5.70 0.83 -4.55
N ASN A 55 6.74 0.21 -5.09
CA ASN A 55 8.09 0.74 -5.14
C ASN A 55 8.43 1.14 -6.58
N TYR A 56 9.19 2.23 -6.77
CA TYR A 56 9.65 2.65 -8.11
C TYR A 56 10.60 1.64 -8.76
N ASN A 57 11.42 0.97 -7.96
CA ASN A 57 12.56 0.16 -8.41
C ASN A 57 12.29 -1.34 -8.36
N ILE A 58 11.23 -1.79 -7.66
CA ILE A 58 10.91 -3.21 -7.47
C ILE A 58 9.54 -3.50 -8.08
N PRO A 59 9.44 -4.42 -9.05
CA PRO A 59 8.17 -4.77 -9.66
C PRO A 59 7.26 -5.52 -8.69
N GLY A 60 5.95 -5.31 -8.84
CA GLY A 60 4.93 -5.92 -7.99
C GLY A 60 4.55 -5.07 -6.78
N MET A 61 3.82 -5.69 -5.85
CA MET A 61 3.35 -5.07 -4.62
C MET A 61 4.11 -5.68 -3.45
N GLY A 62 4.82 -4.84 -2.71
CA GLY A 62 5.45 -5.25 -1.47
C GLY A 62 4.44 -5.32 -0.34
N VAL A 63 4.67 -6.25 0.58
CA VAL A 63 3.86 -6.45 1.78
C VAL A 63 4.80 -6.50 2.98
N PHE A 64 4.59 -5.58 3.90
CA PHE A 64 5.27 -5.57 5.19
C PHE A 64 4.34 -6.08 6.29
N ASP A 65 4.82 -7.07 7.03
CA ASP A 65 4.17 -7.61 8.21
C ASP A 65 4.92 -7.11 9.46
N PRO A 66 4.42 -6.07 10.15
CA PRO A 66 5.10 -5.47 11.30
C PRO A 66 5.14 -6.39 12.51
N GLU A 67 4.18 -7.32 12.66
CA GLU A 67 4.20 -8.29 13.76
C GLU A 67 5.37 -9.27 13.63
N LYS A 68 5.79 -9.55 12.39
CA LYS A 68 6.91 -10.44 12.08
C LYS A 68 8.19 -9.70 11.70
N ASN A 69 8.13 -8.37 11.58
CA ASN A 69 9.14 -7.52 10.98
C ASN A 69 9.72 -8.12 9.67
N SER A 70 8.83 -8.49 8.75
CA SER A 70 9.22 -9.22 7.54
C SER A 70 8.54 -8.72 6.27
N TRP A 71 9.19 -9.01 5.15
CA TRP A 71 8.75 -8.62 3.82
C TRP A 71 8.29 -9.82 3.01
N SER A 72 7.30 -9.60 2.17
CA SER A 72 6.93 -10.49 1.07
C SER A 72 6.51 -9.67 -0.14
N TRP A 73 6.44 -10.32 -1.30
CA TRP A 73 6.13 -9.68 -2.57
C TRP A 73 5.00 -10.43 -3.25
N VAL A 74 4.04 -9.68 -3.77
CA VAL A 74 2.90 -10.19 -4.52
C VAL A 74 3.00 -9.70 -5.96
N SER A 75 2.86 -10.62 -6.91
CA SER A 75 2.83 -10.27 -8.33
C SER A 75 1.60 -9.39 -8.62
N VAL A 76 1.79 -8.34 -9.41
CA VAL A 76 0.71 -7.43 -9.82
C VAL A 76 0.62 -7.43 -11.33
N PRO A 77 -0.58 -7.62 -11.92
CA PRO A 77 -0.76 -7.45 -13.35
C PRO A 77 -0.53 -5.97 -13.73
N ARG A 78 0.66 -5.68 -14.26
CA ARG A 78 1.04 -4.39 -14.87
C ARG A 78 1.04 -3.17 -13.93
N ALA A 79 1.67 -3.25 -12.76
CA ALA A 79 1.93 -2.05 -11.95
C ALA A 79 3.06 -1.20 -12.54
N ASP A 80 2.79 0.08 -12.77
CA ASP A 80 3.77 1.14 -13.02
C ASP A 80 3.54 2.32 -12.06
N PHE A 81 4.37 3.36 -12.12
CA PHE A 81 4.32 4.51 -11.21
C PHE A 81 3.00 5.31 -11.22
N ARG A 82 2.12 5.09 -12.20
CA ARG A 82 0.80 5.74 -12.29
C ARG A 82 -0.21 5.02 -11.42
N PHE A 83 0.07 3.81 -10.95
CA PHE A 83 -0.82 3.09 -10.07
C PHE A 83 -0.76 3.63 -8.65
N LYS A 84 -1.91 3.57 -8.00
CA LYS A 84 -2.09 3.92 -6.60
C LYS A 84 -2.82 2.79 -5.89
N LEU A 85 -2.49 2.65 -4.61
CA LEU A 85 -3.10 1.70 -3.70
C LEU A 85 -4.16 2.38 -2.85
N GLY A 86 -5.17 1.61 -2.49
CA GLY A 86 -6.18 1.99 -1.53
C GLY A 86 -6.73 0.77 -0.82
N GLN A 87 -7.70 1.00 0.05
CA GLN A 87 -8.41 -0.06 0.76
C GLN A 87 -9.90 0.04 0.46
N TRP A 88 -10.51 -1.12 0.20
CA TRP A 88 -11.96 -1.26 0.12
C TRP A 88 -12.37 -2.63 0.66
N ASN A 89 -13.30 -2.67 1.62
CA ASN A 89 -13.84 -3.91 2.20
C ASN A 89 -12.76 -4.93 2.65
N ASN A 90 -11.74 -4.46 3.39
CA ASN A 90 -10.61 -5.27 3.84
C ASN A 90 -9.81 -5.95 2.71
N LYS A 91 -9.88 -5.39 1.50
CA LYS A 91 -9.06 -5.75 0.34
C LYS A 91 -8.22 -4.56 -0.07
N VAL A 92 -7.05 -4.85 -0.62
CA VAL A 92 -6.25 -3.83 -1.30
C VAL A 92 -6.89 -3.57 -2.66
N ILE A 93 -7.08 -2.31 -3.02
CA ILE A 93 -7.46 -1.91 -4.37
C ILE A 93 -6.29 -1.24 -5.07
N LEU A 94 -6.18 -1.51 -6.35
CA LEU A 94 -5.19 -0.97 -7.26
C LEU A 94 -5.94 -0.20 -8.34
N PHE A 95 -5.62 1.08 -8.48
CA PHE A 95 -6.25 1.94 -9.47
C PHE A 95 -5.22 2.80 -10.18
N LYS A 96 -5.40 3.02 -11.47
CA LYS A 96 -4.45 3.76 -12.29
C LYS A 96 -4.83 5.24 -12.37
N ARG A 97 -3.86 6.11 -12.10
CA ARG A 97 -3.92 7.54 -12.43
C ARG A 97 -3.96 7.68 -13.95
N GLY A 98 -5.05 8.20 -14.51
CA GLY A 98 -5.20 8.37 -15.96
C GLY A 98 -6.61 8.09 -16.46
N CYS A 99 -6.70 7.80 -17.77
CA CYS A 99 -7.96 7.63 -18.49
C CYS A 99 -8.43 6.17 -18.62
N ASP A 100 -7.65 5.22 -18.12
CA ASP A 100 -7.95 3.79 -18.33
C ASP A 100 -9.00 3.26 -17.32
N TYR A 101 -9.41 4.06 -16.33
CA TYR A 101 -10.47 3.89 -15.32
C TYR A 101 -10.63 2.50 -14.64
N GLU A 102 -9.75 1.55 -14.92
CA GLU A 102 -9.79 0.20 -14.38
C GLU A 102 -9.31 0.21 -12.93
N VAL A 103 -10.13 -0.38 -12.06
CA VAL A 103 -9.84 -0.59 -10.66
C VAL A 103 -9.86 -2.09 -10.39
N LEU A 104 -8.72 -2.62 -9.95
CA LEU A 104 -8.56 -4.01 -9.54
C LEU A 104 -8.62 -4.11 -8.02
N SER A 105 -9.16 -5.21 -7.50
CA SER A 105 -9.09 -5.58 -6.09
C SER A 105 -8.26 -6.84 -5.93
N CYS A 106 -7.49 -6.87 -4.85
CA CYS A 106 -6.66 -7.99 -4.44
C CYS A 106 -7.38 -8.79 -3.36
N ASP A 107 -7.72 -10.04 -3.67
CA ASP A 107 -8.22 -11.01 -2.72
C ASP A 107 -7.03 -11.60 -1.94
N LEU A 108 -6.75 -11.04 -0.77
CA LEU A 108 -5.58 -11.39 0.06
C LEU A 108 -5.58 -12.84 0.55
N ASP A 109 -6.70 -13.54 0.40
CA ASP A 109 -6.89 -14.94 0.81
C ASP A 109 -6.64 -15.94 -0.36
N LYS A 110 -6.21 -15.45 -1.52
CA LYS A 110 -5.87 -16.25 -2.73
C LYS A 110 -4.40 -16.10 -3.09
N GLU A 111 -3.87 -17.02 -3.90
CA GLU A 111 -2.49 -17.00 -4.38
C GLU A 111 -2.37 -16.44 -5.81
N ASP A 112 -1.22 -15.79 -6.09
CA ASP A 112 -0.76 -15.34 -7.41
C ASP A 112 -1.78 -14.57 -8.28
N ALA A 113 -2.04 -15.06 -9.50
CA ALA A 113 -2.83 -14.36 -10.51
C ALA A 113 -4.33 -14.34 -10.18
N ASP A 114 -4.81 -15.30 -9.39
CA ASP A 114 -6.21 -15.40 -8.96
C ASP A 114 -6.58 -14.37 -7.87
N MET A 115 -5.57 -13.66 -7.36
CA MET A 115 -5.73 -12.57 -6.39
C MET A 115 -6.43 -11.36 -7.01
N TRP A 116 -6.19 -11.05 -8.28
CA TRP A 116 -6.61 -9.78 -8.88
C TRP A 116 -7.91 -9.92 -9.65
N ARG A 117 -8.89 -9.07 -9.33
CA ARG A 117 -10.19 -9.03 -10.01
C ARG A 117 -10.64 -7.60 -10.25
N ALA A 118 -11.18 -7.35 -11.44
CA ALA A 118 -11.85 -6.09 -11.74
C ALA A 118 -12.97 -5.82 -10.74
N THR A 119 -13.06 -4.57 -10.30
CA THR A 119 -14.10 -4.11 -9.38
C THR A 119 -15.18 -3.34 -10.14
N PRO A 120 -16.39 -3.20 -9.58
CA PRO A 120 -17.41 -2.32 -10.13
C PRO A 120 -17.11 -0.82 -9.87
N ILE A 121 -15.99 -0.48 -9.25
CA ILE A 121 -15.61 0.90 -8.95
C ILE A 121 -15.22 1.60 -10.26
N ILE A 122 -15.91 2.69 -10.58
CA ILE A 122 -15.60 3.54 -11.72
C ILE A 122 -15.01 4.85 -11.17
N LEU A 123 -13.77 5.14 -11.57
CA LEU A 123 -13.15 6.42 -11.22
C LEU A 123 -13.69 7.52 -12.14
N SER A 124 -13.97 8.69 -11.58
CA SER A 124 -14.43 9.87 -12.33
C SER A 124 -13.37 10.96 -12.45
N GLY A 125 -12.16 10.74 -11.91
CA GLY A 125 -11.12 11.77 -11.81
C GLY A 125 -9.72 11.23 -12.11
N TYR A 126 -8.85 12.15 -12.55
CA TYR A 126 -7.46 11.83 -12.94
C TYR A 126 -6.57 11.47 -11.74
N HIS A 127 -6.83 12.05 -10.57
CA HIS A 127 -6.08 11.88 -9.33
C HIS A 127 -6.95 11.27 -8.22
N ALA A 128 -7.41 10.03 -8.43
CA ALA A 128 -8.14 9.34 -7.38
C ALA A 128 -7.26 9.15 -6.13
N THR A 129 -7.88 9.23 -4.96
CA THR A 129 -7.29 8.83 -3.68
C THR A 129 -8.30 8.00 -2.92
N SER A 130 -7.83 7.08 -2.09
CA SER A 130 -8.66 6.23 -1.26
C SER A 130 -8.47 6.60 0.19
N VAL A 131 -9.57 6.77 0.91
CA VAL A 131 -9.56 7.01 2.36
C VAL A 131 -10.52 6.03 3.02
N LEU A 132 -10.07 5.38 4.09
CA LEU A 132 -10.94 4.55 4.92
C LEU A 132 -11.71 5.45 5.89
N ILE A 133 -13.04 5.38 5.86
CA ILE A 133 -13.90 6.03 6.85
C ILE A 133 -14.48 4.92 7.72
N ASN A 134 -14.08 4.88 8.99
CA ASN A 134 -14.66 3.98 9.98
C ASN A 134 -15.87 4.68 10.60
N CYS A 135 -17.06 4.13 10.38
CA CYS A 135 -18.33 4.62 10.92
C CYS A 135 -18.67 3.92 12.22
#